data_AF-A0A6A6PC22-F1
#
_entry.id   AF-A0A6A6PC22-F1
#
_cell.length_a   1.000
_cell.length_b   1.000
_cell.length_c   1.000
_cell.angle_alpha   90.00
_cell.angle_beta   90.00
_cell.angle_gamma   90.00
#
_symmetry.space_group_name_H-M   'P 1'
#
loop_
_entity.id
_entity.type
_entity.pdbx_description
1 polymer ?
#
loop_
_entity_poly.entity_id
_entity_poly.type
_entity_poly.pdbx_seq_one_letter_code
_entity_poly.pdbx_strand_id
1 'polypeptide(L)'
;MAAPGTVVAAGEAEPGKPDVQLLEALFSPRDRLFVLKLEQDIIDFINNSNESKLDLPSCNSFYRMLAHRLATYYSLEHPTDDSLKAVRLLKRGPISDM
;
A
#
# COMPACT_ATOMS: atom_id res chain seq x y z
N MET A 1 -14.27 -28.98 -20.25
CA MET A 1 -13.00 -28.36 -20.69
C MET A 1 -13.02 -26.91 -20.23
N ALA A 2 -12.64 -26.66 -18.98
CA ALA A 2 -12.75 -25.35 -18.32
C ALA A 2 -11.40 -24.99 -17.68
N ALA A 3 -10.95 -23.78 -18.02
CA ALA A 3 -9.90 -22.92 -17.49
C ALA A 3 -8.63 -23.53 -16.82
N PRO A 4 -7.42 -23.23 -17.32
CA PRO A 4 -6.19 -23.41 -16.54
C PRO A 4 -6.17 -22.41 -15.37
N GLY A 5 -5.81 -22.94 -14.20
CA GLY A 5 -5.78 -22.21 -12.94
C GLY A 5 -4.57 -21.28 -12.75
N THR A 6 -4.68 -20.54 -11.66
CA THR A 6 -3.60 -20.03 -10.80
C THR A 6 -2.47 -19.26 -11.46
N VAL A 7 -2.53 -17.94 -11.28
CA VAL A 7 -1.36 -17.11 -10.97
C VAL A 7 -1.70 -16.11 -9.85
N VAL A 8 -1.95 -16.63 -8.64
CA VAL A 8 -1.80 -15.82 -7.43
C VAL A 8 -0.32 -15.85 -7.04
N ALA A 9 0.45 -14.95 -7.65
CA ALA A 9 1.85 -14.71 -7.34
C ALA A 9 2.02 -13.26 -6.90
N ALA A 10 1.55 -12.94 -5.71
CA ALA A 10 1.92 -11.74 -4.99
C ALA A 10 2.00 -12.13 -3.52
N GLY A 11 3.22 -12.21 -2.99
CA GLY A 11 3.49 -12.68 -1.63
C GLY A 11 2.53 -12.05 -0.64
N GLU A 12 1.75 -12.92 0.01
CA GLU A 12 0.70 -12.60 0.97
C GLU A 12 1.30 -11.76 2.11
N ALA A 13 1.26 -10.44 1.94
CA ALA A 13 1.42 -9.50 3.03
C ALA A 13 0.19 -9.68 3.91
N GLU A 14 0.34 -10.46 4.97
CA GLU A 14 -0.70 -10.66 5.97
C GLU A 14 -1.08 -9.30 6.58
N PRO A 15 -2.39 -8.95 6.61
CA PRO A 15 -2.83 -7.69 7.20
C PRO A 15 -2.43 -7.64 8.68
N GLY A 16 -1.65 -6.62 9.06
CA GLY A 16 -1.17 -6.42 10.43
C GLY A 16 0.21 -6.99 10.77
N LYS A 17 0.93 -7.62 9.82
CA LYS A 17 2.37 -7.94 10.00
C LYS A 17 3.23 -7.01 9.15
N PRO A 18 4.24 -6.34 9.73
CA PRO A 18 5.18 -5.54 8.95
C PRO A 18 6.02 -6.46 8.06
N ASP A 19 5.96 -6.22 6.74
CA ASP A 19 6.69 -6.99 5.74
C ASP A 19 8.21 -6.81 5.91
N VAL A 20 8.99 -7.84 5.58
CA VAL A 20 10.46 -7.80 5.67
C VAL A 20 11.03 -6.61 4.89
N GLN A 21 10.47 -6.28 3.73
CA GLN A 21 10.98 -5.16 2.93
C GLN A 21 10.67 -3.80 3.58
N LEU A 22 9.56 -3.69 4.30
CA LEU A 22 9.23 -2.50 5.08
C LEU A 22 10.20 -2.37 6.27
N LEU A 23 10.49 -3.48 6.94
CA LEU A 23 11.46 -3.54 8.03
C LEU A 23 12.87 -3.18 7.54
N GLU A 24 13.31 -3.74 6.41
CA GLU A 24 14.60 -3.42 5.79
C GLU A 24 14.71 -1.94 5.44
N ALA A 25 13.66 -1.33 4.90
CA ALA A 25 13.64 0.10 4.60
C ALA A 25 13.84 0.98 5.86
N LEU A 26 13.41 0.52 7.04
CA LEU A 26 13.62 1.26 8.29
C LEU A 26 15.08 1.26 8.77
N PHE A 27 15.93 0.33 8.30
CA PHE A 27 17.36 0.31 8.64
C PHE A 27 18.15 1.39 7.89
N SER A 28 17.70 1.76 6.68
CA SER A 28 18.35 2.80 5.89
C SER A 28 17.78 4.18 6.27
N PRO A 29 18.62 5.16 6.65
CA PRO A 29 18.12 6.47 7.10
C PRO A 29 17.38 7.25 6.00
N ARG A 30 17.70 6.99 4.71
CA ARG A 30 16.98 7.60 3.58
C ARG A 30 15.61 6.97 3.38
N ASP A 31 15.57 5.64 3.33
CA ASP A 31 14.33 4.90 3.05
C ASP A 31 13.37 5.00 4.24
N ARG A 32 13.90 4.99 5.47
CA ARG A 32 13.15 5.25 6.70
C ARG A 32 12.40 6.58 6.65
N LEU A 33 13.04 7.65 6.17
CA LEU A 33 12.38 8.95 6.08
C LEU A 33 11.19 8.92 5.10
N PHE A 34 11.34 8.20 3.98
CA PHE A 34 10.27 8.00 3.02
C PHE A 34 9.11 7.20 3.63
N VAL A 35 9.40 6.06 4.28
CA VAL A 35 8.41 5.21 4.93
C VAL A 35 7.62 5.99 5.98
N LEU A 36 8.30 6.72 6.86
CA LEU A 36 7.66 7.53 7.90
C LEU A 36 6.78 8.65 7.33
N LYS A 37 7.23 9.30 6.25
CA LYS A 37 6.44 10.34 5.59
C LYS A 37 5.19 9.76 4.93
N LEU A 38 5.34 8.62 4.25
CA LEU A 38 4.24 7.92 3.63
C LEU A 38 3.23 7.40 4.67
N GLU A 39 3.72 6.90 5.80
CA GLU A 39 2.89 6.49 6.93
C GLU A 39 2.07 7.66 7.46
N GLN A 40 2.69 8.83 7.65
CA GLN A 40 1.99 10.04 8.07
C GLN A 40 0.91 10.45 7.05
N ASP A 41 1.23 10.48 5.75
CA ASP A 41 0.27 10.79 4.69
C ASP A 41 -0.91 9.81 4.69
N ILE A 42 -0.66 8.51 4.93
CA ILE A 42 -1.70 7.48 5.07
C ILE A 42 -2.56 7.72 6.31
N ILE A 43 -1.96 8.05 7.46
CA ILE A 43 -2.70 8.32 8.71
C ILE A 43 -3.58 9.56 8.55
N ASP A 44 -3.04 10.65 8.01
CA ASP A 44 -3.80 11.87 7.70
C ASP A 44 -4.94 11.56 6.73
N PHE A 45 -4.66 10.79 5.68
CA PHE A 45 -5.68 10.33 4.75
C PHE A 45 -6.78 9.53 5.47
N ILE A 46 -6.45 8.53 6.29
CA ILE A 46 -7.43 7.72 7.04
C ILE A 46 -8.29 8.61 7.95
N ASN A 47 -7.68 9.53 8.69
CA ASN A 47 -8.39 10.45 9.59
C ASN A 47 -9.27 11.46 8.84
N ASN A 48 -8.93 11.82 7.60
CA ASN A 48 -9.66 12.83 6.84
C ASN A 48 -10.85 12.22 6.08
N SER A 49 -12.04 12.20 6.68
CA SER A 49 -13.27 11.63 6.07
C SER A 49 -13.70 12.25 4.73
N ASN A 50 -13.18 13.42 4.35
CA ASN A 50 -13.49 14.05 3.07
C ASN A 50 -12.74 13.43 1.88
N GLU A 51 -11.59 12.80 2.13
CA GLU A 51 -10.79 12.16 1.09
C GLU A 51 -11.10 10.66 1.02
N SER A 52 -11.54 10.20 -0.15
CA SER A 52 -11.81 8.78 -0.43
C SER A 52 -10.67 8.08 -1.17
N LYS A 53 -9.75 8.86 -1.74
CA LYS A 53 -8.59 8.40 -2.48
C LYS A 53 -7.36 9.26 -2.16
N LEU A 54 -6.20 8.63 -2.14
CA LEU A 54 -4.89 9.28 -2.05
C LEU A 54 -4.07 8.90 -3.28
N ASP A 55 -3.76 9.89 -4.10
CA ASP A 55 -2.89 9.74 -5.27
C ASP A 55 -1.44 10.02 -4.84
N LEU A 56 -0.60 8.98 -4.79
CA LEU A 56 0.82 9.16 -4.49
C LEU A 56 1.57 9.67 -5.73
N PRO A 57 2.55 10.58 -5.57
CA PRO A 57 3.36 11.04 -6.67
C PRO A 57 4.12 9.87 -7.31
N SER A 58 4.49 10.00 -8.58
CA SER A 58 5.24 8.97 -9.28
C SER A 58 6.57 8.71 -8.55
N CYS A 59 6.71 7.52 -7.99
CA CYS A 59 7.89 7.10 -7.23
C CYS A 59 8.63 5.96 -7.96
N ASN A 60 9.89 5.73 -7.58
CA ASN A 60 10.68 4.61 -8.10
C ASN A 60 9.99 3.27 -7.76
N SER A 61 10.26 2.21 -8.53
CA SER A 61 9.69 0.86 -8.36
C SER A 61 9.83 0.34 -6.93
N PHE A 62 10.98 0.58 -6.27
CA PHE A 62 11.20 0.22 -4.87
C PHE A 62 10.21 0.92 -3.91
N TYR A 63 10.06 2.24 -4.03
CA TYR A 63 9.11 3.00 -3.22
C TYR A 63 7.65 2.67 -3.52
N ARG A 64 7.32 2.31 -4.77
CA ARG A 64 6.00 1.78 -5.13
C ARG A 64 5.72 0.48 -4.40
N MET A 65 6.69 -0.44 -4.36
CA MET A 65 6.58 -1.67 -3.60
C MET A 65 6.34 -1.37 -2.11
N LEU A 66 7.11 -0.46 -1.49
CA LEU A 66 6.90 -0.07 -0.09
C LEU A 66 5.51 0.51 0.16
N ALA A 67 5.00 1.34 -0.77
CA ALA A 67 3.66 1.90 -0.68
C ALA A 67 2.57 0.82 -0.76
N HIS A 68 2.72 -0.16 -1.65
CA HIS A 68 1.82 -1.31 -1.69
C HIS A 68 1.86 -2.10 -0.37
N ARG A 69 3.05 -2.38 0.18
CA ARG A 69 3.18 -3.08 1.48
C ARG A 69 2.51 -2.33 2.62
N LEU A 70 2.71 -1.01 2.69
CA LEU A 70 2.06 -0.13 3.67
C LEU A 70 0.54 -0.12 3.50
N ALA A 71 0.05 -0.04 2.27
CA ALA A 71 -1.37 -0.10 1.98
C ALA A 71 -1.99 -1.42 2.46
N THR A 72 -1.33 -2.55 2.21
CA THR A 72 -1.77 -3.85 2.73
C THR A 72 -1.77 -3.88 4.26
N TYR A 73 -0.74 -3.31 4.89
CA TYR A 73 -0.62 -3.22 6.35
C TYR A 73 -1.80 -2.45 6.97
N TYR A 74 -2.18 -1.30 6.40
CA TYR A 74 -3.34 -0.51 6.82
C TYR A 74 -4.67 -1.01 6.25
N SER A 75 -4.69 -2.16 5.57
CA SER A 75 -5.89 -2.71 4.91
C SER A 75 -6.58 -1.74 3.95
N LEU A 76 -5.80 -0.91 3.26
CA LEU A 76 -6.25 0.01 2.22
C LEU A 76 -6.31 -0.69 0.86
N GLU A 77 -7.29 -0.31 0.05
CA GLU A 77 -7.40 -0.78 -1.34
C GLU A 77 -6.34 -0.08 -2.20
N HIS A 78 -5.62 -0.83 -3.03
CA HIS A 78 -4.51 -0.31 -3.83
C HIS A 78 -4.50 -0.97 -5.22
N PRO A 79 -5.20 -0.42 -6.23
CA PRO A 79 -5.19 -0.98 -7.57
C PRO A 79 -3.78 -0.94 -8.17
N THR A 80 -3.26 -2.11 -8.55
CA THR A 80 -2.01 -2.23 -9.31
C THR A 80 -2.32 -1.99 -10.79
N ASP A 81 -2.29 -0.74 -11.21
CA ASP A 81 -2.38 -0.40 -12.64
C ASP A 81 -0.96 -0.30 -13.23
N ASP A 82 -0.63 -1.22 -14.13
CA ASP A 82 0.68 -1.25 -14.83
C ASP A 82 0.87 -0.08 -15.80
N SER A 83 -0.21 0.62 -16.19
CA SER A 83 -0.14 1.81 -17.06
C SER A 83 0.28 3.07 -16.31
N LEU A 84 0.06 3.15 -14.99
CA LEU A 84 0.34 4.32 -14.18
C LEU A 84 1.59 4.11 -13.31
N LYS A 85 2.61 4.94 -13.54
CA LYS A 85 3.79 5.05 -12.64
C LYS A 85 3.44 5.61 -11.24
N ALA A 86 2.18 5.91 -10.98
CA ALA A 86 1.65 6.45 -9.73
C ALA A 86 0.88 5.35 -8.98
N VAL A 87 1.02 5.32 -7.65
CA VAL A 87 0.28 4.40 -6.78
C VAL A 87 -0.94 5.13 -6.23
N ARG A 88 -2.11 4.50 -6.29
CA ARG A 88 -3.34 5.03 -5.67
C ARG A 88 -3.73 4.19 -4.48
N LEU A 89 -4.05 4.86 -3.39
CA LEU A 89 -4.64 4.26 -2.20
C LEU A 89 -6.09 4.69 -2.11
N LEU A 90 -6.96 3.74 -1.78
CA LEU A 90 -8.39 3.91 -1.62
C LEU A 90 -8.74 3.43 -0.21
N LYS A 91 -9.64 4.16 0.46
CA LYS A 91 -10.17 3.67 1.73
C LYS A 91 -11.06 2.48 1.42
N ARG A 92 -10.78 1.35 2.06
CA ARG A 92 -11.78 0.28 2.16
C ARG A 92 -12.98 0.92 2.83
N GLY A 93 -14.12 0.95 2.13
CA GLY A 93 -15.35 1.59 2.60
C GLY A 93 -15.70 1.15 4.03
N PRO A 94 -16.51 1.92 4.77
CA PRO A 94 -16.80 1.62 6.16
C PRO A 94 -17.18 0.15 6.24
N ILE A 95 -16.36 -0.60 6.98
CA ILE A 95 -16.81 -1.85 7.57
C ILE A 95 -17.85 -1.33 8.55
N SER A 96 -19.08 -1.18 8.06
CA SER A 96 -20.27 -1.15 8.91
C SER A 96 -20.24 -2.49 9.62
N ASP A 97 -19.50 -2.52 10.72
CA ASP A 97 -19.64 -3.53 11.74
C ASP A 97 -21.10 -3.39 12.25
N MET A 98 -21.81 -4.51 12.18
CA MET A 98 -23.15 -4.79 12.72
C MET A 98 -24.37 -4.48 11.84
#